data_AF-A0A1H7CJR1-F1
#
_entry.id   AF-A0A1H7CJR1-F1
#
_cell.length_a   1.000
_cell.length_b   1.000
_cell.length_c   1.000
_cell.angle_alpha   90.00
_cell.angle_beta   90.00
_cell.angle_gamma   90.00
#
_symmetry.space_group_name_H-M   'P 1'
#
loop_
_entity.id
_entity.type
_entity.pdbx_description
1 polymer ?
#
loop_
_entity_poly.entity_id
_entity_poly.type
_entity_poly.pdbx_seq_one_letter_code
_entity_poly.pdbx_strand_id
1 'polypeptide(L)'
;MSILQHLIPAQGGPRECGPGRQEGHIYAECGFAPGGVSIENFLIDYPQPVNPAHLGLSTQGVTLIERQGVWHIVDFVGESHYPFPSDFIEEARAIGVSRNYLY
;
A
#
# COMPACT_ATOMS: atom_id res chain seq x y z
N MET A 1 -15.70 -9.52 14.90
CA MET A 1 -14.33 -9.61 15.45
C MET A 1 -13.73 -8.22 15.42
N SER A 2 -13.24 -7.73 16.56
CA SER A 2 -12.70 -6.36 16.68
C SER A 2 -11.29 -6.31 16.09
N ILE A 3 -11.10 -5.51 15.04
CA ILE A 3 -9.81 -5.31 14.32
C ILE A 3 -8.73 -4.74 15.27
N LEU A 4 -9.13 -4.14 16.39
CA LEU A 4 -8.23 -3.49 17.35
C LEU A 4 -7.33 -4.46 18.14
N GLN A 5 -7.57 -5.77 18.09
CA GLN A 5 -6.83 -6.76 18.90
C GLN A 5 -5.49 -7.20 18.28
N HIS A 6 -5.16 -6.77 17.06
CA HIS A 6 -3.96 -7.20 16.32
C HIS A 6 -3.11 -6.04 15.78
N LEU A 7 -3.26 -4.84 16.32
CA LEU A 7 -2.35 -3.73 15.99
C LEU A 7 -1.04 -3.93 16.75
N ILE A 8 0.05 -4.20 16.01
CA ILE A 8 1.40 -4.22 16.55
C ILE A 8 1.98 -2.81 16.38
N PRO A 9 2.33 -2.10 17.46
CA PRO A 9 2.99 -0.81 17.36
C PRO A 9 4.29 -0.94 16.55
N ALA A 10 4.46 -0.09 15.54
CA ALA A 10 5.70 -0.08 14.77
C ALA A 10 6.86 0.36 15.67
N GLN A 11 7.90 -0.48 15.79
CA GLN A 11 9.08 -0.19 16.62
C GLN A 11 10.07 0.80 15.97
N GLY A 12 9.75 1.34 14.78
CA GLY A 12 10.68 2.14 13.99
C GLY A 12 11.86 1.32 13.44
N GLY A 13 12.73 1.97 12.66
CA GLY A 13 13.99 1.37 12.18
C GLY A 13 14.25 1.58 10.68
N PRO A 14 15.50 1.36 10.24
CA PRO A 14 15.87 1.49 8.84
C PRO A 14 15.14 0.41 8.04
N ARG A 15 14.11 0.82 7.31
CA ARG A 15 13.52 0.04 6.21
C ARG A 15 13.63 0.91 4.96
N GLU A 16 13.76 0.25 3.81
CA GLU A 16 14.07 0.91 2.54
C GLU A 16 12.92 1.77 1.95
N CYS A 17 11.75 1.84 2.61
CA CYS A 17 10.71 2.80 2.24
C CYS A 17 10.96 4.17 2.89
N GLY A 18 11.72 5.04 2.20
CA GLY A 18 12.03 6.40 2.66
C GLY A 18 13.06 6.44 3.81
N PRO A 19 12.99 7.39 4.76
CA PRO A 19 13.95 7.50 5.86
C PRO A 19 13.81 6.39 6.93
N GLY A 20 12.97 5.38 6.71
CA GLY A 20 12.66 4.30 7.66
C GLY A 20 11.28 4.43 8.30
N ARG A 21 10.93 3.45 9.16
CA ARG A 21 9.69 3.47 9.93
C ARG A 21 9.76 4.51 11.05
N GLN A 22 8.68 5.26 11.24
CA GLN A 22 8.52 6.35 12.20
C GLN A 22 7.65 5.88 13.38
N GLU A 23 8.05 6.26 14.60
CA GLU A 23 7.32 5.95 15.82
C GLU A 23 5.97 6.68 15.87
N GLY A 24 4.91 6.00 16.33
CA GLY A 24 3.56 6.57 16.39
C GLY A 24 2.75 6.48 15.09
N HIS A 25 3.36 6.01 14.01
CA HIS A 25 2.69 5.80 12.72
C HIS A 25 2.10 4.40 12.59
N ILE A 26 1.02 4.29 11.83
CA ILE A 26 0.41 3.00 11.46
C ILE A 26 0.95 2.59 10.09
N TYR A 27 1.33 1.31 9.99
CA TYR A 27 1.79 0.68 8.77
C TYR A 27 0.90 -0.53 8.49
N ALA A 28 0.26 -0.57 7.31
CA ALA A 28 -0.24 -1.82 6.78
C ALA A 28 0.90 -2.53 6.05
N GLU A 29 1.14 -3.76 6.48
CA GLU A 29 2.10 -4.68 5.89
C GLU A 29 1.37 -5.95 5.46
N CYS A 30 1.82 -6.53 4.35
CA CYS A 30 1.34 -7.80 3.83
C CYS A 30 2.57 -8.68 3.62
N GLY A 31 2.61 -9.83 4.29
CA GLY A 31 3.60 -10.87 4.01
C GLY A 31 3.22 -11.65 2.76
N PHE A 32 4.17 -12.43 2.22
CA PHE A 32 3.86 -13.35 1.13
C PHE A 32 3.03 -14.52 1.66
N ALA A 33 1.90 -14.82 1.00
CA ALA A 33 1.13 -16.02 1.29
C ALA A 33 1.92 -17.27 0.85
N PRO A 34 1.83 -18.40 1.59
CA PRO A 34 2.36 -19.68 1.13
C PRO A 34 1.75 -20.07 -0.23
N GLY A 35 2.60 -20.26 -1.25
CA GLY A 35 2.13 -20.53 -2.62
C GLY A 35 1.53 -19.32 -3.35
N GLY A 36 1.72 -18.10 -2.82
CA GLY A 36 1.37 -16.88 -3.54
C GLY A 36 2.15 -16.74 -4.84
N VAL A 37 1.60 -15.95 -5.76
CA VAL A 37 2.24 -15.60 -7.03
C VAL A 37 2.48 -14.10 -7.10
N SER A 38 3.40 -13.68 -7.95
CA SER A 38 3.79 -12.28 -8.09
C SER A 38 2.60 -11.40 -8.51
N ILE A 39 2.59 -10.14 -8.06
CA ILE A 39 1.47 -9.19 -8.24
C ILE A 39 1.11 -8.97 -9.72
N GLU A 40 2.08 -9.15 -10.61
CA GLU A 40 1.97 -9.02 -12.06
C GLU A 40 0.98 -10.00 -12.66
N ASN A 41 0.76 -11.16 -12.03
CA ASN A 41 -0.28 -12.10 -12.45
C ASN A 41 -1.70 -11.59 -12.15
N PHE A 42 -1.82 -10.51 -11.37
CA PHE A 42 -3.08 -9.85 -11.04
C PHE A 42 -3.21 -8.45 -11.68
N LEU A 43 -2.19 -7.96 -12.38
CA LEU A 43 -2.23 -6.72 -13.16
C LEU A 43 -2.94 -6.98 -14.49
N ILE A 44 -4.26 -7.19 -14.41
CA ILE A 44 -5.09 -7.58 -15.54
C ILE A 44 -5.75 -6.35 -16.19
N ASP A 45 -5.83 -5.23 -15.46
CA ASP A 45 -6.55 -4.05 -15.93
C ASP A 45 -5.67 -3.16 -16.81
N TYR A 46 -6.15 -2.88 -18.02
CA TYR A 46 -5.59 -1.84 -18.87
C TYR A 46 -5.61 -0.50 -18.13
N PRO A 47 -4.58 0.35 -18.26
CA PRO A 47 -4.60 1.69 -17.69
C PRO A 47 -5.88 2.42 -18.09
N GLN A 48 -6.73 2.73 -17.12
CA GLN A 48 -7.96 3.48 -17.35
C GLN A 48 -7.76 4.92 -16.86
N PRO A 49 -8.13 5.92 -17.67
CA PRO A 49 -8.24 7.28 -17.15
C PRO A 49 -9.36 7.29 -16.10
N VAL A 50 -9.01 7.65 -14.87
CA VAL A 50 -9.97 7.80 -13.77
C VAL A 50 -10.03 9.25 -13.34
N ASN A 51 -11.19 9.68 -12.81
CA ASN A 51 -11.30 10.93 -12.05
C ASN A 51 -11.24 10.58 -10.55
N PRO A 52 -10.11 10.80 -9.87
CA PRO A 52 -9.95 10.45 -8.45
C PRO A 52 -11.00 11.08 -7.54
N ALA A 53 -11.40 12.33 -7.82
CA ALA A 53 -12.39 13.05 -7.02
C ALA A 53 -13.77 12.39 -7.08
N HIS A 54 -14.17 11.87 -8.24
CA HIS A 54 -15.43 11.13 -8.38
C HIS A 54 -15.41 9.77 -7.67
N LEU A 55 -14.23 9.21 -7.45
CA LEU A 55 -14.04 7.96 -6.72
C LEU A 55 -13.87 8.19 -5.21
N GLY A 56 -13.94 9.44 -4.75
CA GLY A 56 -13.75 9.80 -3.34
C GLY A 56 -12.33 9.53 -2.84
N LEU A 57 -11.35 9.51 -3.75
CA LEU A 57 -9.97 9.17 -3.42
C LEU A 57 -9.14 10.42 -3.10
N SER A 58 -8.32 10.32 -2.06
CA SER A 58 -7.32 11.33 -1.71
C SER A 58 -5.98 11.01 -2.37
N THR A 59 -5.31 12.02 -2.94
CA THR A 59 -3.91 11.91 -3.39
C THR A 59 -2.90 12.00 -2.24
N GLN A 60 -3.35 12.36 -1.04
CA GLN A 60 -2.55 12.36 0.18
C GLN A 60 -2.86 11.12 1.01
N GLY A 61 -1.81 10.38 1.36
CA GLY A 61 -1.91 9.14 2.11
C GLY A 61 -2.58 8.02 1.31
N VAL A 62 -3.22 7.10 2.01
CA VAL A 62 -4.03 6.04 1.41
C VAL A 62 -5.51 6.27 1.64
N THR A 63 -6.35 5.68 0.79
CA THR A 63 -7.80 5.60 1.02
C THR A 63 -8.18 4.15 1.35
N LEU A 64 -8.92 3.94 2.44
CA LEU A 64 -9.45 2.64 2.81
C LEU A 64 -10.89 2.50 2.30
N ILE A 65 -11.17 1.41 1.60
CA ILE A 65 -12.50 1.12 1.05
C ILE A 65 -12.92 -0.27 1.48
N GLU A 66 -14.11 -0.40 2.06
CA GLU A 66 -14.68 -1.71 2.40
C GLU A 66 -15.59 -2.19 1.26
N ARG A 67 -15.40 -3.43 0.81
CA ARG A 67 -16.31 -4.12 -0.12
C ARG A 67 -16.46 -5.58 0.28
N GLN A 68 -17.70 -6.04 0.48
CA GLN A 68 -18.03 -7.44 0.72
C GLN A 68 -17.32 -8.09 1.92
N GLY A 69 -17.11 -7.33 2.99
CA GLY A 69 -16.38 -7.71 4.19
C GLY A 69 -14.85 -7.61 4.06
N VAL A 70 -14.34 -7.13 2.91
CA VAL A 70 -12.91 -7.00 2.63
C VAL A 70 -12.51 -5.52 2.62
N TRP A 71 -11.49 -5.19 3.40
CA TRP A 71 -10.87 -3.86 3.36
C TRP A 71 -9.81 -3.81 2.27
N HIS A 72 -9.98 -2.85 1.36
CA HIS A 72 -9.06 -2.53 0.28
C HIS A 72 -8.29 -1.26 0.62
N ILE A 73 -7.02 -1.24 0.25
CA ILE A 73 -6.14 -0.08 0.36
C ILE A 73 -5.95 0.48 -1.04
N VAL A 74 -6.30 1.74 -1.23
CA VAL A 74 -6.05 2.47 -2.47
C VAL A 74 -4.96 3.49 -2.20
N ASP A 75 -3.86 3.37 -2.94
CA ASP A 75 -2.67 4.22 -2.80
C ASP A 75 -2.36 4.91 -4.12
N PHE A 76 -1.98 6.19 -4.06
CA PHE A 76 -1.55 6.95 -5.24
C PHE A 76 -0.04 6.89 -5.36
N VAL A 77 0.42 6.08 -6.31
CA VAL A 77 1.83 6.04 -6.70
C VAL A 77 2.10 7.21 -7.65
N GLY A 78 2.64 8.29 -7.10
CA GLY A 78 2.93 9.52 -7.85
C GLY A 78 4.23 9.44 -8.67
N GLU A 79 4.22 10.12 -9.82
CA GLU A 79 5.35 10.23 -10.76
C GLU A 79 6.66 10.72 -10.09
N SER A 80 6.53 11.58 -9.06
CA SER A 80 7.69 12.13 -8.33
C SER A 80 8.50 11.08 -7.58
N HIS A 81 7.92 9.91 -7.30
CA HIS A 81 8.59 8.81 -6.60
C HIS A 81 8.84 7.61 -7.53
N TYR A 82 7.93 7.37 -8.48
CA TYR A 82 8.04 6.29 -9.45
C TYR A 82 7.67 6.84 -10.83
N PRO A 83 8.64 6.99 -11.76
CA PRO A 83 8.37 7.43 -13.12
C PRO A 83 7.30 6.59 -13.83
N PHE A 84 7.28 5.28 -13.53
CA PHE A 84 6.26 4.35 -14.02
C PHE A 84 5.70 3.51 -12.88
N PRO A 85 4.41 3.11 -12.93
CA PRO A 85 3.82 2.19 -11.94
C PRO A 85 4.57 0.86 -11.79
N SER A 86 5.25 0.41 -12.86
CA SER A 86 6.11 -0.78 -12.83
C SER A 86 7.29 -0.66 -11.86
N ASP A 87 7.81 0.54 -11.65
CA ASP A 87 8.97 0.75 -10.76
C ASP A 87 8.59 0.44 -9.31
N PHE A 88 7.35 0.76 -8.91
CA PHE A 88 6.81 0.37 -7.61
C PHE A 88 6.68 -1.15 -7.46
N ILE A 89 6.32 -1.85 -8.53
CA ILE A 89 6.19 -3.31 -8.52
C ILE A 89 7.54 -3.99 -8.35
N GLU A 90 8.58 -3.49 -9.02
CA GLU A 90 9.94 -4.03 -8.87
C GLU A 90 10.50 -3.79 -7.47
N GLU A 91 10.25 -2.62 -6.86
CA GLU A 91 10.59 -2.37 -5.45
C GLU A 91 9.83 -3.32 -4.51
N ALA A 92 8.50 -3.44 -4.69
CA ALA A 92 7.66 -4.33 -3.90
C ALA A 92 8.12 -5.79 -3.99
N ARG A 93 8.65 -6.22 -5.14
CA ARG A 93 9.23 -7.54 -5.34
C ARG A 93 10.53 -7.73 -4.57
N ALA A 94 11.41 -6.73 -4.58
CA ALA A 94 12.70 -6.80 -3.92
C ALA A 94 12.58 -6.83 -2.38
N ILE A 95 11.68 -6.00 -1.82
CA ILE A 95 11.67 -5.70 -0.38
C ILE A 95 10.30 -5.74 0.30
N GLY A 96 9.23 -6.01 -0.45
CA GLY A 96 7.85 -6.00 0.04
C GLY A 96 7.23 -4.60 0.06
N VAL A 97 5.93 -4.52 0.38
CA VAL A 97 5.18 -3.25 0.45
C VAL A 97 5.03 -2.80 1.90
N SER A 98 5.39 -1.55 2.17
CA SER A 98 5.16 -0.88 3.45
C SER A 98 4.75 0.57 3.18
N ARG A 99 3.50 0.93 3.49
CA ARG A 99 3.02 2.32 3.39
C ARG A 99 2.79 2.92 4.77
N ASN A 100 2.96 4.24 4.89
CA ASN A 100 2.67 4.98 6.12
C ASN A 100 1.24 5.54 6.02
N TYR A 101 0.41 5.31 7.03
CA TYR A 101 -1.03 5.55 6.99
C TYR A 101 -1.47 6.77 7.81
N LEU A 102 -0.55 7.48 8.50
CA LEU A 102 -0.88 8.64 9.34
C LEU A 102 0.17 9.76 9.26
N TYR A 103 -0.32 11.00 9.27
CA TYR A 103 0.31 12.18 9.88
C TYR A 103 -0.59 12.61 11.04
#